data_AF-A0A0C9WB19-F1
#
_entry.id   AF-A0A0C9WB19-F1
#
_cell.length_a   1.000
_cell.length_b   1.000
_cell.length_c   1.000
_cell.angle_alpha   90.00
_cell.angle_beta   90.00
_cell.angle_gamma   90.00
#
_symmetry.space_group_name_H-M   'P 1'
#
loop_
_entity.id
_entity.type
_entity.pdbx_description
1 polymer ?
#
loop_
_entity_poly.entity_id
_entity_poly.type
_entity_poly.pdbx_seq_one_letter_code
_entity_poly.pdbx_strand_id
1 'polypeptide(L)'
;MSSQSMAEPDAAVTRKLAISACLSLMVMLVDYGWLLRDELKIIWPKLWSSRYAKVYVFSRYLGTASQIFNVFFSLRMLAGVSAAPSTCKMWYNYQAIVVQVLLATVEGTLMHRIYALFLGNKWILSFLILFGIGQIASMAVSARVALPSIRYTETCLVVATHPGSIYFG
;
A
#
# COMPACT_ATOMS: atom_id res chain seq x y z
N MET A 1 4.07 -4.58 38.92
CA MET A 1 5.52 -4.58 38.61
C MET A 1 5.80 -5.54 37.45
N SER A 2 5.02 -5.45 36.37
CA SER A 2 5.05 -6.35 35.19
C SER A 2 4.95 -5.56 33.87
N SER A 3 5.34 -4.29 33.92
CA SER A 3 5.28 -3.34 32.80
C SER A 3 6.65 -3.08 32.16
N GLN A 4 7.72 -3.73 32.64
CA GLN A 4 9.09 -3.52 32.15
C GLN A 4 9.56 -4.58 31.14
N SER A 5 8.94 -5.77 31.07
CA SER A 5 9.37 -6.85 30.17
C SER A 5 8.74 -6.83 28.77
N MET A 6 7.72 -5.98 28.53
CA MET A 6 7.08 -5.84 27.20
C MET A 6 7.67 -4.71 26.34
N ALA A 7 8.39 -3.74 26.93
CA ALA A 7 8.88 -2.57 26.18
C ALA A 7 10.12 -2.86 25.31
N GLU A 8 10.95 -3.83 25.70
CA GLU A 8 12.22 -4.16 25.02
C GLU A 8 12.08 -4.90 23.68
N PRO A 9 11.15 -5.89 23.50
CA PRO A 9 10.92 -6.50 22.19
C PRO A 9 10.27 -5.53 21.20
N ASP A 10 9.37 -4.65 21.66
CA ASP A 10 8.66 -3.71 20.80
C ASP A 10 9.60 -2.66 20.20
N ALA A 11 10.52 -2.09 20.99
CA ALA A 11 11.48 -1.11 20.49
C ALA A 11 12.44 -1.69 19.43
N ALA A 12 12.87 -2.94 19.61
CA ALA A 12 13.71 -3.63 18.63
C ALA A 12 12.96 -3.91 17.33
N VAL A 13 11.68 -4.29 17.41
CA VAL A 13 10.80 -4.50 16.26
C VAL A 13 10.54 -3.18 15.52
N THR A 14 10.17 -2.11 16.22
CA THR A 14 9.95 -0.78 15.61
C THR A 14 11.22 -0.25 14.93
N ARG A 15 12.41 -0.49 15.52
CA ARG A 15 13.69 -0.08 14.91
C ARG A 15 13.96 -0.82 13.61
N LYS A 16 13.71 -2.15 13.58
CA LYS A 16 13.84 -2.95 12.35
C LYS A 16 12.85 -2.47 11.27
N LEU A 17 11.61 -2.19 11.64
CA LEU A 17 10.59 -1.66 10.73
C LEU A 17 11.05 -0.33 10.11
N ALA A 18 11.49 0.63 10.91
CA ALA A 18 11.95 1.92 10.41
C ALA A 18 13.18 1.79 9.50
N ILE A 19 14.17 0.97 9.85
CA ILE A 19 15.34 0.72 9.00
C ILE A 19 14.90 0.12 7.65
N SER A 20 14.03 -0.90 7.67
CA SER A 20 13.54 -1.54 6.45
C SER A 20 12.74 -0.57 5.57
N ALA A 21 11.93 0.31 6.17
CA ALA A 21 11.15 1.30 5.46
C ALA A 21 12.07 2.37 4.83
N CYS A 22 13.08 2.84 5.56
CA CYS A 22 14.09 3.76 5.04
C CYS A 22 14.89 3.15 3.88
N LEU A 23 15.33 1.90 4.02
CA LEU A 23 16.02 1.18 2.95
C LEU A 23 15.14 1.02 1.72
N SER A 24 13.88 0.63 1.90
CA SER A 24 12.90 0.51 0.81
C SER A 24 12.72 1.85 0.08
N LEU A 25 12.58 2.95 0.82
CA LEU A 25 12.41 4.28 0.24
C LEU A 25 13.66 4.71 -0.54
N MET A 26 14.86 4.44 -0.01
CA MET A 26 16.11 4.76 -0.69
C MET A 26 16.26 3.99 -2.01
N VAL A 27 15.99 2.68 -2.00
CA VAL A 27 16.01 1.86 -3.23
C VAL A 27 15.01 2.42 -4.24
N MET A 28 13.79 2.73 -3.79
CA MET A 28 12.75 3.27 -4.66
C MET A 28 13.19 4.60 -5.31
N LEU A 29 13.78 5.52 -4.53
CA LEU A 29 14.31 6.79 -5.04
C LEU A 29 15.47 6.61 -6.03
N VAL A 30 16.34 5.62 -5.81
CA VAL A 30 17.42 5.29 -6.75
C VAL A 30 16.84 4.82 -8.08
N ASP A 31 15.85 3.93 -8.05
CA ASP A 31 15.11 3.49 -9.26
C ASP A 31 14.41 4.67 -9.97
N TYR A 32 13.87 5.64 -9.23
CA TYR A 32 13.35 6.88 -9.81
C TYR A 32 14.43 7.69 -10.51
N GLY A 33 15.56 7.92 -9.83
CA GLY A 33 16.68 8.68 -10.40
C GLY A 33 17.19 8.07 -11.69
N TRP A 34 17.23 6.74 -11.76
CA TRP A 34 17.68 6.02 -12.96
C TRP A 34 16.69 6.14 -14.12
N LEU A 35 15.38 5.89 -13.88
CA LEU A 35 14.36 5.95 -14.93
C LEU A 35 13.98 7.37 -15.36
N LEU A 36 14.18 8.38 -14.50
CA LEU A 36 13.74 9.76 -14.75
C LEU A 36 14.28 10.34 -16.05
N ARG A 37 15.51 10.00 -16.44
CA ARG A 37 16.12 10.49 -17.69
C ARG A 37 15.36 10.01 -18.92
N ASP A 38 14.99 8.73 -18.96
CA ASP A 38 14.24 8.14 -20.06
C ASP A 38 12.76 8.57 -20.02
N GLU A 39 12.18 8.69 -18.82
CA GLU A 39 10.79 9.14 -18.64
C GLU A 39 10.58 10.58 -19.10
N LEU A 40 11.49 11.50 -18.77
CA LEU A 40 11.38 12.89 -19.19
C LEU A 40 11.42 13.04 -20.71
N LYS A 41 12.17 12.18 -21.41
CA LYS A 41 12.29 12.23 -22.86
C LYS A 41 11.09 11.61 -23.57
N ILE A 42 10.51 10.54 -23.02
CA ILE A 42 9.48 9.73 -23.71
C ILE A 42 8.06 10.06 -23.22
N ILE A 43 7.89 10.24 -21.90
CA ILE A 43 6.58 10.33 -21.24
C ILE A 43 6.14 11.79 -21.09
N TRP A 44 7.05 12.68 -20.70
CA TRP A 44 6.74 14.11 -20.47
C TRP A 44 6.10 14.83 -21.67
N PRO A 45 6.55 14.67 -22.93
CA PRO A 45 5.88 15.31 -24.06
C PRO A 45 4.48 14.76 -24.32
N LYS A 46 4.19 13.52 -23.90
CA LYS A 46 2.88 12.87 -24.06
C LYS A 46 2.01 12.97 -22.80
N LEU A 47 2.50 13.58 -21.72
CA LEU A 47 1.85 13.62 -20.41
C LEU A 47 0.51 14.36 -20.46
N TRP A 48 0.44 15.43 -21.25
CA TRP A 48 -0.79 16.21 -21.39
C TRP A 48 -1.82 15.56 -22.31
N SER A 49 -1.36 14.78 -23.30
CA SER A 49 -2.21 14.20 -24.34
C SER A 49 -2.68 12.77 -24.03
N SER A 50 -1.84 11.92 -23.42
CA SER A 50 -2.15 10.50 -23.20
C SER A 50 -2.68 10.22 -21.80
N ARG A 51 -3.86 9.58 -21.71
CA ARG A 51 -4.44 9.11 -20.44
C ARG A 51 -3.53 8.08 -19.75
N TYR A 52 -2.81 7.26 -20.51
CA TYR A 52 -1.89 6.26 -19.97
C TYR A 52 -0.69 6.89 -19.26
N ALA A 53 -0.14 7.97 -19.82
CA ALA A 53 0.97 8.69 -19.21
C ALA A 53 0.55 9.30 -17.86
N LYS A 54 -0.67 9.85 -17.78
CA LYS A 54 -1.21 10.41 -16.53
C LYS A 54 -1.41 9.33 -15.45
N VAL A 55 -2.02 8.20 -15.80
CA VAL A 55 -2.25 7.10 -14.85
C VAL A 55 -0.93 6.50 -14.36
N TYR A 56 0.05 6.35 -15.25
CA TYR A 56 1.38 5.85 -14.90
C TYR A 56 2.13 6.80 -13.96
N VAL A 57 2.14 8.10 -14.25
CA VAL A 57 2.71 9.13 -13.38
C VAL A 57 1.98 9.11 -12.04
N PHE A 58 0.65 9.13 -12.04
CA PHE A 58 -0.16 9.12 -10.83
C PHE A 58 0.16 7.92 -9.92
N SER A 59 0.22 6.70 -10.45
CA SER A 59 0.54 5.52 -9.63
C SER A 59 1.97 5.56 -9.09
N ARG A 60 2.96 6.03 -9.87
CA ARG A 60 4.34 6.24 -9.39
C ARG A 60 4.37 7.19 -8.20
N TYR A 61 3.89 8.43 -8.39
CA TYR A 61 3.97 9.46 -7.35
C TYR A 61 3.11 9.11 -6.13
N LEU A 62 1.95 8.47 -6.31
CA LEU A 62 1.12 7.98 -5.22
C LEU A 62 1.83 6.87 -4.42
N GLY A 63 2.51 5.94 -5.09
CA GLY A 63 3.31 4.90 -4.44
C GLY A 63 4.46 5.46 -3.61
N THR A 64 5.20 6.43 -4.16
CA THR A 64 6.29 7.10 -3.43
C THR A 64 5.77 7.91 -2.25
N ALA A 65 4.69 8.67 -2.44
CA ALA A 65 4.07 9.42 -1.36
C ALA A 65 3.63 8.50 -0.21
N SER A 66 3.06 7.34 -0.54
CA SER A 66 2.69 6.32 0.45
C SER A 66 3.89 5.80 1.22
N GLN A 67 5.02 5.52 0.56
CA GLN A 67 6.23 5.03 1.23
C GLN A 67 6.88 6.11 2.10
N ILE A 68 6.90 7.37 1.64
CA ILE A 68 7.36 8.52 2.45
C ILE A 68 6.50 8.63 3.71
N PHE A 69 5.18 8.56 3.56
CA PHE A 69 4.25 8.62 4.66
C PHE A 69 4.50 7.46 5.65
N ASN A 70 4.80 6.25 5.15
CA ASN A 70 5.04 5.06 5.98
C ASN A 70 6.34 5.20 6.81
N VAL A 71 7.41 5.70 6.19
CA VAL A 71 8.65 6.02 6.89
C VAL A 71 8.41 7.09 7.95
N PHE A 72 7.68 8.17 7.61
CA PHE A 72 7.35 9.23 8.56
C PHE A 72 6.57 8.70 9.76
N PHE A 73 5.58 7.84 9.54
CA PHE A 73 4.78 7.25 10.60
C PHE A 73 5.60 6.27 11.45
N SER A 74 6.49 5.49 10.84
CA SER A 74 7.43 4.61 11.54
C SER A 74 8.39 5.39 12.44
N LEU A 75 8.91 6.53 11.98
CA LEU A 75 9.75 7.43 12.78
C LEU A 75 8.97 8.09 13.91
N ARG A 76 7.70 8.48 13.68
CA ARG A 76 6.81 9.02 14.71
C ARG A 76 6.50 7.99 15.80
N MET A 77 6.32 6.72 15.44
CA MET A 77 6.18 5.62 16.39
C MET A 77 7.47 5.41 17.21
N LEU A 78 8.65 5.46 16.57
CA LEU A 78 9.93 5.40 17.29
C LEU A 78 10.15 6.55 18.28
N ALA A 79 9.64 7.74 17.96
CA ALA A 79 9.74 8.91 18.83
C ALA A 79 8.83 8.84 20.07
N GLY A 80 8.07 7.75 20.25
CA GLY A 80 7.24 7.54 21.44
C GLY A 80 6.05 8.49 21.54
N VAL A 81 5.65 9.12 20.44
CA VAL A 81 4.46 9.99 20.43
C VAL A 81 3.23 9.08 20.47
N SER A 82 2.55 9.00 21.62
CA SER A 82 1.27 8.28 21.78
C SER A 82 0.32 8.71 20.67
N ALA A 83 0.07 7.82 19.72
CA ALA A 83 -0.86 8.04 18.64
C ALA A 83 -2.23 7.61 19.14
N ALA A 84 -3.22 8.51 19.11
CA ALA A 84 -4.58 8.16 19.44
C ALA A 84 -5.05 6.97 18.56
N PRO A 85 -5.84 6.02 19.10
CA PRO A 85 -6.28 4.84 18.36
C PRO A 85 -7.07 5.17 17.09
N SER A 86 -7.70 6.34 17.03
CA SER A 86 -8.37 6.88 15.83
C SER A 86 -7.38 7.19 14.70
N THR A 87 -6.20 7.73 15.01
CA THR A 87 -5.13 8.02 14.05
C THR A 87 -4.58 6.75 13.44
N CYS A 88 -4.45 5.69 14.25
CA CYS A 88 -4.01 4.37 13.79
C CYS A 88 -4.95 3.75 12.75
N LYS A 89 -6.26 3.79 13.07
CA LYS A 89 -7.31 3.29 12.18
C LYS A 89 -7.36 4.08 10.87
N MET A 90 -7.19 5.40 10.95
CA MET A 90 -7.16 6.26 9.77
C MET A 90 -5.93 5.99 8.89
N TRP A 91 -4.77 5.77 9.51
CA TRP A 91 -3.55 5.37 8.83
C TRP A 91 -3.74 4.06 8.05
N TYR A 92 -4.25 3.02 8.72
CA TYR A 92 -4.42 1.71 8.10
C TYR A 92 -5.42 1.76 6.94
N ASN A 93 -6.54 2.49 7.12
CA ASN A 93 -7.50 2.72 6.05
C ASN A 93 -6.88 3.45 4.86
N TYR A 94 -6.09 4.50 5.11
CA TYR A 94 -5.38 5.23 4.06
C TYR A 94 -4.45 4.29 3.27
N GLN A 95 -3.64 3.50 3.98
CA GLN A 95 -2.73 2.55 3.36
C GLN A 95 -3.47 1.50 2.52
N ALA A 96 -4.59 0.96 3.02
CA ALA A 96 -5.42 0.03 2.28
C ALA A 96 -5.99 0.65 0.99
N ILE A 97 -6.49 1.88 1.06
CA ILE A 97 -7.01 2.62 -0.11
C ILE A 97 -5.90 2.83 -1.14
N VAL A 98 -4.71 3.28 -0.71
CA VAL A 98 -3.59 3.52 -1.62
C VAL A 98 -3.17 2.22 -2.32
N VAL A 99 -3.02 1.13 -1.58
CA VAL A 99 -2.67 -0.18 -2.16
C VAL A 99 -3.74 -0.64 -3.16
N GLN A 100 -5.03 -0.50 -2.84
CA GLN A 100 -6.11 -0.84 -3.77
C GLN A 100 -6.06 -0.01 -5.06
N VAL A 101 -5.80 1.29 -4.96
CA VAL A 101 -5.68 2.18 -6.13
C VAL A 101 -4.48 1.80 -7.00
N LEU A 102 -3.33 1.50 -6.40
CA LEU A 102 -2.14 1.05 -7.12
C LEU A 102 -2.39 -0.29 -7.81
N LEU A 103 -3.02 -1.23 -7.11
CA LEU A 103 -3.35 -2.55 -7.63
C LEU A 103 -4.33 -2.45 -8.81
N ALA A 104 -5.41 -1.69 -8.66
CA ALA A 104 -6.37 -1.44 -9.73
C ALA A 104 -5.71 -0.78 -10.95
N THR A 105 -4.71 0.08 -10.74
CA THR A 105 -3.92 0.66 -11.83
C THR A 105 -3.11 -0.41 -12.58
N VAL A 106 -2.42 -1.27 -11.84
CA VAL A 106 -1.63 -2.37 -12.43
C VAL A 106 -2.55 -3.34 -13.20
N GLU A 107 -3.66 -3.76 -12.57
CA GLU A 107 -4.66 -4.60 -13.23
C GLU A 107 -5.18 -3.93 -14.49
N GLY A 108 -5.56 -2.64 -14.43
CA GLY A 108 -6.02 -1.87 -15.59
C GLY A 108 -5.01 -1.85 -16.74
N THR A 109 -3.72 -1.66 -16.44
CA THR A 109 -2.66 -1.72 -17.47
C THR A 109 -2.51 -3.13 -18.06
N LEU A 110 -2.66 -4.17 -17.24
CA LEU A 110 -2.64 -5.55 -17.69
C LEU A 110 -3.85 -5.86 -18.58
N MET A 111 -5.06 -5.41 -18.18
CA MET A 111 -6.29 -5.57 -18.97
C MET A 111 -6.15 -4.92 -20.33
N HIS A 112 -5.59 -3.72 -20.40
CA HIS A 112 -5.37 -3.02 -21.66
C HIS A 112 -4.40 -3.79 -22.57
N ARG A 113 -3.29 -4.30 -22.01
CA ARG A 113 -2.32 -5.10 -22.78
C ARG A 113 -2.94 -6.41 -23.29
N ILE A 114 -3.72 -7.09 -22.46
CA ILE A 114 -4.46 -8.30 -22.85
C ILE A 114 -5.48 -7.98 -23.96
N TYR A 115 -6.22 -6.88 -23.83
CA TYR A 115 -7.17 -6.44 -24.85
C TYR A 115 -6.50 -6.19 -26.21
N ALA A 116 -5.32 -5.55 -26.20
CA ALA A 116 -4.52 -5.34 -27.39
C ALA A 116 -4.00 -6.65 -28.00
N LEU A 117 -3.60 -7.61 -27.17
CA LEU A 117 -3.10 -8.92 -27.60
C LEU A 117 -4.21 -9.82 -28.17
N PHE A 118 -5.43 -9.74 -27.63
CA PHE A 118 -6.57 -10.59 -28.01
C PHE A 118 -7.52 -9.95 -29.05
N LEU A 119 -7.06 -8.98 -29.84
CA LEU A 119 -7.83 -8.31 -30.90
C LEU A 119 -9.27 -7.90 -30.46
N GLY A 120 -9.41 -7.45 -29.21
CA GLY A 120 -10.66 -6.92 -28.71
C GLY A 120 -11.76 -7.95 -28.35
N ASN A 121 -11.40 -9.20 -28.06
CA ASN A 121 -12.39 -10.18 -27.60
C ASN A 121 -13.00 -9.79 -26.24
N LYS A 122 -14.27 -9.35 -26.25
CA LYS A 122 -14.96 -8.72 -25.10
C LYS A 122 -15.19 -9.66 -23.92
N TRP A 123 -15.22 -10.97 -24.16
CA TRP A 123 -15.38 -11.98 -23.12
C TRP A 123 -14.24 -11.96 -22.09
N ILE A 124 -13.00 -11.88 -22.58
CA ILE A 124 -11.81 -11.85 -21.73
C ILE A 124 -11.78 -10.57 -20.90
N LEU A 125 -12.14 -9.44 -21.50
CA LEU A 125 -12.24 -8.16 -20.81
C LEU A 125 -13.30 -8.20 -19.69
N SER A 126 -14.46 -8.80 -19.97
CA SER A 126 -15.54 -8.95 -18.98
C SER A 126 -15.11 -9.80 -17.78
N PHE A 127 -14.49 -10.95 -18.02
CA PHE A 127 -13.94 -11.79 -16.95
C PHE A 127 -12.92 -11.06 -16.08
N LEU A 128 -12.06 -10.26 -16.71
CA LEU A 128 -11.00 -9.55 -16.01
C LEU A 128 -11.56 -8.39 -15.16
N ILE A 129 -12.56 -7.67 -15.67
CA ILE A 129 -13.29 -6.65 -14.89
C ILE A 129 -14.02 -7.30 -13.71
N LEU A 130 -14.69 -8.43 -13.94
CA LEU A 130 -15.40 -9.17 -12.88
C LEU A 130 -14.43 -9.59 -11.77
N PHE A 131 -13.25 -10.12 -12.14
CA PHE A 131 -12.23 -10.51 -11.19
C PHE A 131 -11.70 -9.30 -10.40
N GLY A 132 -11.45 -8.16 -11.07
CA GLY A 132 -11.02 -6.93 -10.40
C GLY A 132 -12.07 -6.39 -9.42
N ILE A 133 -13.35 -6.39 -9.78
CA ILE A 133 -14.44 -6.02 -8.87
C ILE A 133 -14.49 -6.98 -7.68
N GLY A 134 -14.37 -8.29 -7.93
CA GLY A 134 -14.31 -9.32 -6.90
C GLY A 134 -13.17 -9.11 -5.92
N GLN A 135 -11.99 -8.72 -6.42
CA GLN A 135 -10.82 -8.43 -5.60
C GLN A 135 -11.03 -7.18 -4.74
N ILE A 136 -11.56 -6.10 -5.30
CA ILE A 136 -11.87 -4.87 -4.54
C ILE A 136 -12.90 -5.17 -3.44
N ALA A 137 -13.95 -5.92 -3.78
CA ALA A 137 -14.98 -6.33 -2.83
C ALA A 137 -14.40 -7.23 -1.73
N SER A 138 -13.59 -8.23 -2.08
CA SER A 138 -12.91 -9.10 -1.13
C SER A 138 -12.05 -8.31 -0.15
N MET A 139 -11.20 -7.42 -0.66
CA MET A 139 -10.35 -6.56 0.19
C MET A 139 -11.17 -5.62 1.08
N ALA A 140 -12.27 -5.05 0.56
CA ALA A 140 -13.16 -4.22 1.36
C ALA A 140 -13.85 -5.01 2.47
N VAL A 141 -14.32 -6.23 2.18
CA VAL A 141 -14.91 -7.13 3.17
C VAL A 141 -13.87 -7.53 4.23
N SER A 142 -12.68 -7.94 3.82
CA SER A 142 -11.58 -8.26 4.74
C SER A 142 -11.23 -7.09 5.64
N ALA A 143 -11.15 -5.86 5.10
CA ALA A 143 -10.94 -4.67 5.92
C ALA A 143 -12.11 -4.47 6.91
N ARG A 144 -13.35 -4.58 6.46
CA ARG A 144 -14.54 -4.40 7.31
C ARG A 144 -14.69 -5.47 8.40
N VAL A 145 -14.18 -6.68 8.17
CA VAL A 145 -14.20 -7.79 9.14
C VAL A 145 -12.99 -7.73 10.08
N ALA A 146 -11.81 -7.38 9.58
CA ALA A 146 -10.59 -7.27 10.39
C ALA A 146 -10.57 -6.02 11.28
N LEU A 147 -11.03 -4.86 10.78
CA LEU A 147 -11.01 -3.59 11.50
C LEU A 147 -11.78 -3.57 12.84
N PRO A 148 -12.98 -4.20 12.97
CA PRO A 148 -13.68 -4.29 14.25
C PRO A 148 -13.13 -5.41 15.17
N SER A 149 -12.37 -6.37 14.62
CA SER A 149 -11.88 -7.55 15.35
C SER A 149 -10.51 -7.33 16.01
N ILE A 150 -9.80 -6.24 15.65
CA ILE A 150 -8.47 -5.92 16.21
C ILE A 150 -8.62 -4.96 17.40
N ARG A 151 -8.21 -5.40 18.59
CA ARG A 151 -8.04 -4.52 19.76
C ARG A 151 -6.73 -3.74 19.58
N TYR A 152 -6.84 -2.44 19.33
CA TYR A 152 -5.70 -1.54 19.18
C TYR A 152 -5.12 -1.19 20.57
N THR A 153 -3.82 -1.44 20.79
CA THR A 153 -3.06 -0.88 21.93
C THR A 153 -2.51 0.51 21.55
N GLU A 154 -2.23 1.34 22.56
CA GLU A 154 -1.65 2.71 22.50
C GLU A 154 -0.41 2.90 21.59
N THR A 155 0.25 1.82 21.17
CA THR A 155 1.44 1.84 20.32
C THR A 155 1.19 1.40 18.88
N CYS A 156 -0.06 1.37 18.41
CA CYS A 156 -0.42 1.02 17.03
C CYS A 156 0.07 -0.36 16.55
N LEU A 157 0.53 -1.22 17.46
CA LEU A 157 0.96 -2.59 17.18
C LEU A 157 -0.25 -3.53 17.27
N VAL A 158 -0.41 -4.38 16.25
CA VAL A 158 -1.40 -5.47 16.25
C VAL A 158 -0.89 -6.55 17.21
N VAL A 159 -1.23 -6.45 18.49
CA VAL A 159 -0.74 -7.36 19.54
C VAL A 159 -1.56 -8.65 19.61
N ALA A 160 -2.78 -8.70 19.07
CA ALA A 160 -3.56 -9.94 19.01
C ALA A 160 -4.55 -9.96 17.84
N THR A 161 -4.26 -10.77 16.82
CA THR A 161 -5.31 -11.37 16.00
C THR A 161 -6.04 -12.39 16.86
N HIS A 162 -7.36 -12.28 16.96
CA HIS A 162 -8.19 -13.32 17.60
C HIS A 162 -7.78 -14.69 17.03
N PRO A 163 -7.67 -15.78 17.83
CA PRO A 163 -7.24 -17.10 17.36
C PRO A 163 -8.07 -17.68 16.19
N GLY A 164 -9.21 -17.08 15.85
CA GLY A 164 -9.98 -17.39 14.64
C GLY A 164 -9.32 -16.99 13.32
N SER A 165 -8.30 -16.13 13.32
CA SER A 165 -7.60 -15.71 12.09
C SER A 165 -6.62 -16.77 11.55
N ILE A 166 -6.39 -17.86 12.29
CA ILE A 166 -5.55 -18.99 11.86
C ILE A 166 -6.33 -19.92 10.91
N TYR A 167 -7.66 -19.84 10.89
CA TYR A 167 -8.53 -20.76 10.13
C TYR A 167 -8.86 -20.28 8.71
N PHE A 168 -8.55 -19.04 8.35
CA PHE A 168 -8.73 -18.51 6.98
C PHE A 168 -7.35 -18.26 6.33
N GLY A 169 -6.60 -19.34 6.17
CA GLY A 169 -5.49 -19.42 5.21
C GLY A 169 -5.97 -19.91 3.86
#